data_AF-A0A8I0B7M2-F1
#
_entry.id   AF-A0A8I0B7M2-F1
#
_cell.length_a   1.000
_cell.length_b   1.000
_cell.length_c   1.000
_cell.angle_alpha   90.00
_cell.angle_beta   90.00
_cell.angle_gamma   90.00
#
_symmetry.space_group_name_H-M   'P 1'
#
loop_
_entity.id
_entity.type
_entity.pdbx_description
1 polymer ?
#
loop_
_entity_poly.entity_id
_entity_poly.type
_entity_poly.pdbx_seq_one_letter_code
_entity_poly.pdbx_strand_id
1 'polypeptide(L)'
;MRKCSKTIVQRLLLSFLFLLSIVMATAQNRLSPCDKMDYELYASQLAKWFNPLASQQYIVVDGQPEKYALQVIKGSLLERPKHALVFKDATGEYTMNSDSVCQMKISSLLRFAVLSSSHFVRKKIGFLKTCFFFDLQDGAQYALRKEEMRKGSLIDVLEQSCIAVKENKPEVIRQLFPQIDSLTQHFKSYELPESWEVQVTEDYMKGQPCINFSTHYGGFKLIFINPETDVTELRKKYERRFQKMAKWVFVHSHVLDFNEQVYICVDLEKPTEETRYSYLYEKYYIHMAEEELAEEKFRAVLKNYLDIQPDYRTRDQAAGVAE
;
A
#
# COMPACT_ATOMS: atom_id res chain seq x y z
N MET A 1 -43.95 18.58 -17.97
CA MET A 1 -42.53 18.65 -17.51
C MET A 1 -42.29 18.35 -16.01
N ARG A 2 -43.30 18.19 -15.13
CA ARG A 2 -43.08 17.94 -13.67
C ARG A 2 -42.78 16.49 -13.24
N LYS A 3 -42.99 15.49 -14.09
CA LYS A 3 -42.76 14.07 -13.74
C LYS A 3 -41.30 13.62 -13.94
N CYS A 4 -40.56 14.21 -14.89
CA CYS A 4 -39.19 13.80 -15.21
C CYS A 4 -38.18 14.18 -14.12
N SER A 5 -38.33 15.33 -13.44
CA SER A 5 -37.38 15.72 -12.38
C SER A 5 -37.54 14.90 -11.11
N LYS A 6 -38.75 14.48 -10.75
CA LYS A 6 -38.98 13.63 -9.58
C LYS A 6 -38.33 12.27 -9.73
N THR A 7 -38.40 11.64 -10.90
CA THR A 7 -37.80 10.33 -11.15
C THR A 7 -36.27 10.37 -11.15
N ILE A 8 -35.67 11.45 -11.68
CA ILE A 8 -34.22 11.66 -11.68
C ILE A 8 -33.70 11.92 -10.26
N VAL A 9 -34.36 12.81 -9.50
CA VAL A 9 -34.01 13.09 -8.10
C VAL A 9 -34.17 11.85 -7.24
N GLN A 10 -35.23 11.06 -7.46
CA GLN A 10 -35.48 9.82 -6.73
C GLN A 10 -34.43 8.74 -7.05
N ARG A 11 -33.98 8.61 -8.31
CA ARG A 11 -32.87 7.72 -8.68
C ARG A 11 -31.53 8.19 -8.10
N LEU A 12 -31.25 9.48 -8.10
CA LEU A 12 -30.05 10.04 -7.46
C LEU A 12 -30.06 9.80 -5.95
N LEU A 13 -31.20 10.01 -5.28
CA LEU A 13 -31.35 9.73 -3.85
C LEU A 13 -31.23 8.24 -3.53
N LEU A 14 -31.82 7.36 -4.34
CA LEU A 14 -31.68 5.91 -4.19
C LEU A 14 -30.24 5.45 -4.43
N SER A 15 -29.54 5.98 -5.44
CA SER A 15 -28.12 5.70 -5.65
C SER A 15 -27.27 6.22 -4.48
N PHE A 16 -27.60 7.40 -3.94
CA PHE A 16 -26.90 7.97 -2.78
C PHE A 16 -27.14 7.15 -1.51
N LEU A 17 -28.37 6.68 -1.29
CA LEU A 17 -28.74 5.80 -0.17
C LEU A 17 -28.10 4.40 -0.30
N PHE A 18 -27.99 3.86 -1.52
CA PHE A 18 -27.25 2.63 -1.78
C PHE A 18 -25.75 2.82 -1.54
N LEU A 19 -25.16 3.93 -2.00
CA LEU A 19 -23.76 4.28 -1.73
C LEU A 19 -23.49 4.44 -0.23
N LEU A 20 -24.37 5.11 0.51
CA LEU A 20 -24.28 5.26 1.98
C LEU A 20 -24.34 3.92 2.70
N SER A 21 -25.24 3.02 2.28
CA SER A 21 -25.39 1.68 2.86
C SER A 21 -24.18 0.81 2.57
N ILE A 22 -23.59 0.93 1.37
CA ILE A 22 -22.33 0.26 1.01
C ILE A 22 -21.18 0.81 1.86
N VAL A 23 -21.07 2.13 2.07
CA VAL A 23 -20.03 2.74 2.91
C VAL A 23 -20.13 2.28 4.36
N MET A 24 -21.34 2.22 4.93
CA MET A 24 -21.53 1.77 6.32
C MET A 24 -21.32 0.26 6.50
N ALA A 25 -21.84 -0.57 5.59
CA ALA A 25 -21.65 -2.02 5.64
C ALA A 25 -20.20 -2.42 5.33
N THR A 26 -19.51 -1.72 4.43
CA THR A 26 -18.08 -1.93 4.20
C THR A 26 -17.25 -1.42 5.37
N ALA A 27 -17.58 -0.29 5.99
CA ALA A 27 -16.93 0.13 7.22
C ALA A 27 -17.10 -0.93 8.32
N GLN A 28 -18.30 -1.46 8.55
CA GLN A 28 -18.55 -2.47 9.58
C GLN A 28 -17.88 -3.83 9.29
N ASN A 29 -17.88 -4.30 8.05
CA ASN A 29 -17.20 -5.56 7.69
C ASN A 29 -15.67 -5.41 7.63
N ARG A 30 -15.14 -4.20 7.39
CA ARG A 30 -13.69 -3.92 7.32
C ARG A 30 -13.09 -3.50 8.66
N LEU A 31 -13.92 -3.13 9.64
CA LEU A 31 -13.52 -2.95 11.05
C LEU A 31 -13.37 -4.28 11.81
N SER A 32 -13.75 -5.41 11.20
CA SER A 32 -13.73 -6.73 11.83
C SER A 32 -12.44 -7.51 11.57
N PRO A 33 -11.33 -7.13 12.22
CA PRO A 33 -10.43 -8.13 12.82
C PRO A 33 -10.19 -7.92 14.32
N CYS A 34 -10.77 -6.87 14.92
CA CYS A 34 -10.90 -6.75 16.37
C CYS A 34 -11.97 -7.72 16.89
N ASP A 35 -11.81 -8.23 18.12
CA ASP A 35 -12.88 -8.93 18.80
C ASP A 35 -14.13 -8.02 18.83
N LYS A 36 -15.31 -8.57 18.55
CA LYS A 36 -16.58 -7.82 18.57
C LYS A 36 -16.77 -7.10 19.91
N MET A 37 -16.34 -7.73 21.00
CA MET A 37 -16.43 -7.16 22.35
C MET A 37 -15.50 -5.95 22.53
N ASP A 38 -14.29 -6.00 21.98
CA ASP A 38 -13.35 -4.88 21.98
C ASP A 38 -13.90 -3.73 21.12
N TYR A 39 -14.49 -4.04 19.97
CA TYR A 39 -15.13 -3.03 19.13
C TYR A 39 -16.26 -2.30 19.85
N GLU A 40 -17.15 -3.04 20.52
CA GLU A 40 -18.26 -2.45 21.28
C GLU A 40 -17.76 -1.55 22.42
N LEU A 41 -16.68 -1.94 23.10
CA LEU A 41 -16.04 -1.14 24.15
C LEU A 41 -15.50 0.19 23.60
N TYR A 42 -14.93 0.17 22.39
CA TYR A 42 -14.23 1.31 21.80
C TYR A 42 -15.03 2.09 20.75
N ALA A 43 -16.25 1.65 20.42
CA ALA A 43 -17.06 2.19 19.33
C ALA A 43 -17.23 3.71 19.39
N SER A 44 -17.49 4.27 20.58
CA SER A 44 -17.67 5.72 20.76
C SER A 44 -16.40 6.52 20.47
N GLN A 45 -15.24 5.98 20.82
CA GLN A 45 -13.95 6.62 20.54
C GLN A 45 -13.57 6.47 19.07
N LEU A 46 -13.70 5.26 18.53
CA LEU A 46 -13.41 4.99 17.13
C LEU A 46 -14.29 5.84 16.21
N ALA A 47 -15.59 5.98 16.50
CA ALA A 47 -16.49 6.83 15.72
C ALA A 47 -16.03 8.30 15.64
N LYS A 48 -15.31 8.80 16.65
CA LYS A 48 -14.79 10.17 16.68
C LYS A 48 -13.52 10.34 15.86
N TRP A 49 -12.62 9.36 15.90
CA TRP A 49 -11.26 9.49 15.38
C TRP A 49 -11.03 8.79 14.03
N PHE A 50 -11.86 7.81 13.70
CA PHE A 50 -11.80 7.06 12.46
C PHE A 50 -12.17 7.93 11.27
N ASN A 51 -11.43 7.78 10.18
CA ASN A 51 -11.74 8.40 8.90
C ASN A 51 -11.99 7.32 7.84
N PRO A 52 -13.20 7.24 7.25
CA PRO A 52 -13.51 6.23 6.23
C PRO A 52 -12.79 6.48 4.89
N LEU A 53 -12.21 7.66 4.68
CA LEU A 53 -11.43 8.01 3.49
C LEU A 53 -9.94 7.67 3.64
N ALA A 54 -9.51 7.27 4.83
CA ALA A 54 -8.12 6.86 5.06
C ALA A 54 -7.93 5.41 4.61
N SER A 55 -6.91 5.14 3.79
CA SER A 55 -6.55 3.77 3.41
C SER A 55 -5.86 3.04 4.54
N GLN A 56 -5.07 3.76 5.33
CA GLN A 56 -4.45 3.29 6.57
C GLN A 56 -4.57 4.36 7.64
N GLN A 57 -4.69 3.98 8.91
CA GLN A 57 -4.70 4.93 10.02
C GLN A 57 -4.21 4.31 11.33
N TYR A 58 -3.59 5.14 12.15
CA TYR A 58 -3.17 4.86 13.51
C TYR A 58 -3.98 5.74 14.46
N ILE A 59 -4.67 5.16 15.44
CA ILE A 59 -5.59 5.87 16.34
C ILE A 59 -5.23 5.58 17.80
N VAL A 60 -5.19 6.61 18.64
CA VAL A 60 -4.91 6.51 20.07
C VAL A 60 -6.14 6.98 20.87
N VAL A 61 -6.75 6.08 21.66
CA VAL A 61 -8.09 6.30 22.25
C VAL A 61 -8.20 6.16 23.77
N ASP A 62 -7.23 5.56 24.47
CA ASP A 62 -7.29 5.26 25.92
C ASP A 62 -5.96 5.51 26.67
N GLY A 63 -6.03 5.76 27.99
CA GLY A 63 -4.87 5.83 28.90
C GLY A 63 -3.92 7.03 28.70
N GLN A 64 -4.28 7.95 27.80
CA GLN A 64 -3.50 9.15 27.48
C GLN A 64 -4.32 10.42 27.78
N PRO A 65 -3.68 11.53 28.16
CA PRO A 65 -4.36 12.83 28.26
C PRO A 65 -4.83 13.34 26.88
N GLU A 66 -4.15 12.92 25.80
CA GLU A 66 -4.43 13.36 24.44
C GLU A 66 -4.79 12.18 23.54
N LYS A 67 -5.89 12.33 22.80
CA LYS A 67 -6.39 11.37 21.82
C LYS A 67 -6.20 11.96 20.44
N TYR A 68 -5.75 11.14 19.50
CA TYR A 68 -5.44 11.59 18.15
C TYR A 68 -5.43 10.43 17.15
N ALA A 69 -5.39 10.78 15.87
CA ALA A 69 -5.23 9.87 14.77
C ALA A 69 -4.23 10.39 13.74
N LEU A 70 -3.40 9.49 13.21
CA LEU A 70 -2.61 9.68 11.99
C LEU A 70 -3.30 8.92 10.87
N GLN A 71 -3.59 9.60 9.76
CA GLN A 71 -4.42 9.09 8.68
C GLN A 71 -3.69 9.24 7.35
N VAL A 72 -3.61 8.14 6.61
CA VAL A 72 -3.09 8.10 5.25
C VAL A 72 -4.26 8.26 4.31
N ILE A 73 -4.41 9.46 3.73
CA ILE A 73 -5.47 9.72 2.77
C ILE A 73 -5.01 9.25 1.40
N LYS A 74 -5.75 8.30 0.83
CA LYS A 74 -5.66 7.92 -0.57
C LYS A 74 -6.81 8.65 -1.25
N GLY A 75 -6.51 9.58 -2.16
CA GLY A 75 -7.53 10.39 -2.82
C GLY A 75 -8.67 9.54 -3.41
N SER A 76 -9.84 10.15 -3.57
CA SER A 76 -11.00 9.50 -4.21
C SER A 76 -10.77 9.29 -5.71
N LEU A 77 -11.46 8.32 -6.32
CA LEU A 77 -11.56 8.19 -7.79
C LEU A 77 -12.14 9.45 -8.46
N LEU A 78 -12.88 10.27 -7.70
CA LEU A 78 -13.59 11.46 -8.19
C LEU A 78 -12.80 12.77 -7.98
N GLU A 79 -11.74 12.75 -7.17
CA GLU A 79 -10.87 13.90 -6.95
C GLU A 79 -9.44 13.53 -7.40
N ARG A 80 -8.58 14.51 -7.69
CA ARG A 80 -7.17 14.18 -7.94
C ARG A 80 -6.59 13.43 -6.73
N PRO A 81 -5.72 12.42 -6.93
CA PRO A 81 -5.05 11.72 -5.84
C PRO A 81 -4.37 12.74 -4.91
N LYS A 82 -4.97 12.97 -3.73
CA LYS A 82 -4.36 13.74 -2.66
C LYS A 82 -3.54 12.78 -1.84
N HIS A 83 -2.26 12.63 -2.18
CA HIS A 83 -1.30 11.94 -1.33
C HIS A 83 -1.04 12.83 -0.12
N ALA A 84 -1.80 12.61 0.95
CA ALA A 84 -1.73 13.42 2.16
C ALA A 84 -1.62 12.54 3.41
N LEU A 85 -0.83 13.03 4.36
CA LEU A 85 -0.85 12.57 5.74
C LEU A 85 -1.62 13.59 6.56
N VAL A 86 -2.61 13.12 7.30
CA VAL A 86 -3.49 13.94 8.13
C VAL A 86 -3.31 13.53 9.59
N PHE A 87 -3.07 14.51 10.44
CA PHE A 87 -3.06 14.34 11.89
C PHE A 87 -4.28 15.03 12.48
N LYS A 88 -5.07 14.31 13.27
CA LYS A 88 -6.29 14.81 13.91
C LYS A 88 -6.17 14.63 15.40
N ASP A 89 -6.30 15.70 16.17
CA ASP A 89 -6.33 15.67 17.63
C ASP A 89 -7.53 16.46 18.20
N ALA A 90 -7.52 16.74 19.51
CA ALA A 90 -8.59 17.51 20.15
C ALA A 90 -8.63 18.99 19.74
N THR A 91 -7.51 19.53 19.23
CA THR A 91 -7.33 20.94 18.86
C THR A 91 -7.66 21.21 17.40
N GLY A 92 -7.53 20.21 16.52
CA GLY A 92 -7.90 20.36 15.12
C GLY A 92 -7.42 19.22 14.22
N GLU A 93 -7.55 19.46 12.92
CA GLU A 93 -7.05 18.60 11.87
C GLU A 93 -5.95 19.32 11.10
N TYR A 94 -4.81 18.64 10.93
CA TYR A 94 -3.59 19.15 10.34
C TYR A 94 -3.24 18.27 9.14
N THR A 95 -3.08 18.89 7.99
CA THR A 95 -2.73 18.18 6.75
C THR A 95 -1.33 18.57 6.32
N MET A 96 -0.45 17.57 6.18
CA MET A 96 0.84 17.76 5.54
C MET A 96 0.68 17.50 4.03
N ASN A 97 0.78 18.58 3.25
CA ASN A 97 0.66 18.52 1.80
C ASN A 97 2.01 18.16 1.15
N SER A 98 1.97 17.34 0.10
CA SER A 98 3.08 17.19 -0.87
C SER A 98 4.36 16.51 -0.37
N ASP A 99 4.24 15.30 0.18
CA ASP A 99 5.34 14.31 0.11
C ASP A 99 4.76 12.91 -0.10
N SER A 100 4.59 12.55 -1.38
CA SER A 100 4.06 11.26 -1.78
C SER A 100 4.90 10.09 -1.24
N VAL A 101 6.21 10.29 -1.07
CA VAL A 101 7.14 9.28 -0.56
C VAL A 101 6.93 9.07 0.94
N CYS A 102 6.83 10.14 1.73
CA CYS A 102 6.50 10.04 3.16
C CYS A 102 5.15 9.32 3.36
N GLN A 103 4.15 9.68 2.56
CA GLN A 103 2.83 9.04 2.59
C GLN A 103 2.92 7.54 2.28
N MET A 104 3.64 7.16 1.23
CA MET A 104 3.85 5.75 0.84
C MET A 104 4.60 4.97 1.93
N LYS A 105 5.64 5.56 2.52
CA LYS A 105 6.44 4.95 3.60
C LYS A 105 5.60 4.66 4.84
N ILE A 106 4.80 5.64 5.28
CA ILE A 106 3.89 5.47 6.43
C ILE A 106 2.75 4.50 6.12
N SER A 107 2.18 4.56 4.90
CA SER A 107 1.16 3.61 4.44
C SER A 107 1.65 2.17 4.51
N SER A 108 2.83 1.90 3.95
CA SER A 108 3.45 0.57 3.94
C SER A 108 3.69 0.07 5.36
N LEU A 109 4.27 0.91 6.24
CA LEU A 109 4.52 0.54 7.63
C LEU A 109 3.25 0.13 8.39
N LEU A 110 2.18 0.95 8.29
CA LEU A 110 0.92 0.68 8.98
C LEU A 110 0.24 -0.59 8.50
N ARG A 111 0.22 -0.79 7.19
CA ARG A 111 -0.34 -1.97 6.53
C ARG A 111 0.35 -3.25 6.98
N PHE A 112 1.67 -3.30 6.89
CA PHE A 112 2.42 -4.51 7.26
C PHE A 112 2.43 -4.74 8.78
N ALA A 113 2.28 -3.70 9.59
CA ALA A 113 1.99 -3.85 11.01
C ALA A 113 0.63 -4.56 11.26
N VAL A 114 -0.42 -4.22 10.50
CA VAL A 114 -1.72 -4.91 10.57
C VAL A 114 -1.58 -6.38 10.14
N LEU A 115 -0.91 -6.63 9.01
CA LEU A 115 -0.83 -7.95 8.40
C LEU A 115 0.05 -8.95 9.18
N SER A 116 1.18 -8.50 9.73
CA SER A 116 2.09 -9.35 10.53
C SER A 116 1.54 -9.74 11.91
N SER A 117 0.42 -9.13 12.32
CA SER A 117 -0.25 -9.38 13.60
C SER A 117 -1.12 -10.64 13.55
N SER A 118 -0.52 -11.80 13.35
CA SER A 118 -1.25 -13.07 13.50
C SER A 118 -1.76 -13.27 14.94
N HIS A 119 -2.68 -14.21 15.12
CA HIS A 119 -3.41 -14.59 16.36
C HIS A 119 -2.57 -14.69 17.66
N PHE A 120 -1.22 -14.68 17.55
CA PHE A 120 -0.23 -14.65 18.63
C PHE A 120 -0.20 -13.33 19.44
N VAL A 121 -0.63 -12.20 18.88
CA VAL A 121 -0.67 -10.89 19.59
C VAL A 121 -1.95 -10.72 20.44
N ARG A 122 -2.93 -11.63 20.32
CA ARG A 122 -4.22 -11.60 21.06
C ARG A 122 -4.14 -12.07 22.52
N LYS A 123 -3.00 -11.94 23.20
CA LYS A 123 -2.87 -12.31 24.62
C LYS A 123 -2.17 -11.24 25.43
N LYS A 124 -2.98 -10.30 25.94
CA LYS A 124 -3.21 -10.06 27.38
C LYS A 124 -4.02 -8.77 27.51
N ILE A 125 -5.30 -8.89 27.85
CA ILE A 125 -6.11 -7.76 28.29
C ILE A 125 -5.49 -7.22 29.57
N GLY A 126 -4.95 -6.01 29.47
CA GLY A 126 -4.61 -5.13 30.57
C GLY A 126 -4.92 -3.71 30.11
N PHE A 127 -5.62 -2.94 30.92
CA PHE A 127 -6.13 -1.59 30.62
C PHE A 127 -5.01 -0.53 30.58
N LEU A 128 -4.04 -0.66 29.67
CA LEU A 128 -2.95 0.30 29.54
C LEU A 128 -2.81 0.78 28.08
N LYS A 129 -3.19 2.04 27.86
CA LYS A 129 -2.87 2.87 26.69
C LYS A 129 -3.09 2.15 25.34
N THR A 130 -4.35 2.03 24.92
CA THR A 130 -4.73 1.32 23.69
C THR A 130 -4.50 2.19 22.45
N CYS A 131 -3.78 1.63 21.48
CA CYS A 131 -3.63 2.18 20.15
C CYS A 131 -4.12 1.18 19.08
N PHE A 132 -4.72 1.69 18.02
CA PHE A 132 -5.32 0.92 16.95
C PHE A 132 -4.62 1.22 15.63
N PHE A 133 -4.44 0.19 14.82
CA PHE A 133 -3.94 0.25 13.46
C PHE A 133 -5.04 -0.25 12.55
N PHE A 134 -5.30 0.45 11.46
CA PHE A 134 -6.28 0.05 10.48
C PHE A 134 -5.65 0.05 9.10
N ASP A 135 -5.94 -1.01 8.35
CA ASP A 135 -5.79 -1.11 6.91
C ASP A 135 -7.18 -1.33 6.30
N LEU A 136 -7.52 -0.63 5.23
CA LEU A 136 -8.84 -0.74 4.60
C LEU A 136 -9.13 -2.14 4.03
N GLN A 137 -8.08 -2.87 3.64
CA GLN A 137 -8.17 -4.18 2.99
C GLN A 137 -8.14 -5.32 4.02
N ASP A 138 -7.21 -5.24 4.99
CA ASP A 138 -6.99 -6.32 5.99
C ASP A 138 -7.59 -6.02 7.37
N GLY A 139 -8.15 -4.83 7.55
CA GLY A 139 -8.89 -4.39 8.72
C GLY A 139 -8.04 -3.83 9.86
N ALA A 140 -8.53 -3.96 11.09
CA ALA A 140 -7.97 -3.38 12.31
C ALA A 140 -7.20 -4.35 13.22
N GLN A 141 -6.16 -3.82 13.88
CA GLN A 141 -5.41 -4.44 14.97
C GLN A 141 -5.20 -3.44 16.10
N TYR A 142 -4.85 -3.89 17.31
CA TYR A 142 -4.51 -2.99 18.41
C TYR A 142 -3.32 -3.49 19.21
N ALA A 143 -2.64 -2.56 19.86
CA ALA A 143 -1.54 -2.84 20.78
C ALA A 143 -1.62 -1.93 22.01
N LEU A 144 -0.99 -2.39 23.09
CA LEU A 144 -0.82 -1.60 24.30
C LEU A 144 0.48 -0.80 24.19
N ARG A 145 0.37 0.52 24.33
CA ARG A 145 1.52 1.42 24.36
C ARG A 145 2.19 1.34 25.73
N LYS A 146 3.46 0.90 25.74
CA LYS A 146 4.31 0.93 26.94
C LYS A 146 4.77 2.36 27.22
N GLU A 147 4.90 2.71 28.49
CA GLU A 147 5.39 4.04 28.90
C GLU A 147 6.85 4.26 28.48
N GLU A 148 7.68 3.23 28.62
CA GLU A 148 9.04 3.20 28.10
C GLU A 148 9.01 2.75 26.64
N MET A 149 8.76 3.71 25.75
CA MET A 149 8.85 3.46 24.31
C MET A 149 10.33 3.40 23.89
N ARG A 150 10.73 2.27 23.32
CA ARG A 150 12.07 2.12 22.76
C ARG A 150 12.22 2.99 21.51
N LYS A 151 13.30 3.77 21.44
CA LYS A 151 13.67 4.52 20.24
C LYS A 151 13.73 3.61 19.01
N GLY A 152 13.09 4.02 17.93
CA GLY A 152 12.99 3.26 16.68
C GLY A 152 11.95 2.13 16.69
N SER A 153 11.11 2.02 17.74
CA SER A 153 9.95 1.13 17.71
C SER A 153 8.85 1.66 16.80
N LEU A 154 7.90 0.80 16.39
CA LEU A 154 6.74 1.19 15.59
C LEU A 154 6.00 2.40 16.17
N ILE A 155 5.70 2.37 17.48
CA ILE A 155 5.02 3.48 18.13
C ILE A 155 5.88 4.75 18.10
N ASP A 156 7.16 4.67 18.49
CA ASP A 156 8.05 5.85 18.46
C ASP A 156 8.12 6.51 17.07
N VAL A 157 8.25 5.72 16.01
CA VAL A 157 8.24 6.22 14.62
C VAL A 157 6.92 6.90 14.26
N LEU A 158 5.78 6.32 14.65
CA LEU A 158 4.46 6.90 14.38
C LEU A 158 4.21 8.18 15.18
N GLU A 159 4.67 8.26 16.42
CA GLU A 159 4.56 9.46 17.26
C GLU A 159 5.38 10.63 16.67
N GLN A 160 6.62 10.36 16.25
CA GLN A 160 7.45 11.36 15.57
C GLN A 160 6.82 11.79 14.23
N SER A 161 6.19 10.86 13.51
CA SER A 161 5.45 11.17 12.29
C SER A 161 4.21 12.04 12.57
N CYS A 162 3.50 11.81 13.67
CA CYS A 162 2.37 12.67 14.08
C CYS A 162 2.83 14.12 14.33
N ILE A 163 3.93 14.29 15.06
CA ILE A 163 4.53 15.60 15.33
C ILE A 163 4.92 16.27 14.00
N ALA A 164 5.59 15.52 13.12
CA ALA A 164 5.99 16.02 11.81
C ALA A 164 4.81 16.48 10.95
N VAL A 165 3.70 15.74 10.95
CA VAL A 165 2.48 16.14 10.22
C VAL A 165 1.84 17.37 10.84
N LYS A 166 1.73 17.43 12.18
CA LYS A 166 1.18 18.59 12.90
C LYS A 166 1.98 19.86 12.64
N GLU A 167 3.30 19.74 12.58
CA GLU A 167 4.23 20.85 12.31
C GLU A 167 4.49 21.10 10.81
N ASN A 168 3.91 20.28 9.92
CA ASN A 168 4.12 20.32 8.47
C ASN A 168 5.61 20.22 8.06
N LYS A 169 6.32 19.23 8.61
CA LYS A 169 7.77 18.98 8.46
C LYS A 169 8.07 17.61 7.83
N PRO A 170 7.93 17.44 6.50
CA PRO A 170 8.19 16.16 5.82
C PRO A 170 9.62 15.64 5.99
N GLU A 171 10.61 16.53 6.15
CA GLU A 171 12.01 16.19 6.39
C GLU A 171 12.24 15.38 7.66
N VAL A 172 11.40 15.56 8.70
CA VAL A 172 11.46 14.76 9.92
C VAL A 172 11.08 13.32 9.62
N ILE A 173 10.05 13.09 8.79
CA ILE A 173 9.65 11.74 8.38
C ILE A 173 10.72 11.11 7.47
N ARG A 174 11.35 11.88 6.58
CA ARG A 174 12.46 11.40 5.74
C ARG A 174 13.63 10.88 6.55
N GLN A 175 13.95 11.52 7.67
CA GLN A 175 14.99 11.04 8.59
C GLN A 175 14.63 9.70 9.25
N LEU A 176 13.34 9.34 9.30
CA LEU A 176 12.85 8.06 9.84
C LEU A 176 12.83 6.94 8.79
N PHE A 177 13.08 7.22 7.50
CA PHE A 177 13.01 6.22 6.44
C PHE A 177 13.82 4.94 6.74
N PRO A 178 15.07 5.00 7.25
CA PRO A 178 15.81 3.79 7.60
C PRO A 178 15.10 2.92 8.64
N GLN A 179 14.46 3.54 9.64
CA GLN A 179 13.72 2.84 10.69
C GLN A 179 12.39 2.29 10.15
N ILE A 180 11.66 3.08 9.36
CA ILE A 180 10.43 2.65 8.68
C ILE A 180 10.72 1.43 7.81
N ASP A 181 11.80 1.48 7.02
CA ASP A 181 12.17 0.42 6.08
C ASP A 181 12.55 -0.87 6.78
N SER A 182 13.31 -0.75 7.86
CA SER A 182 13.70 -1.87 8.73
C SER A 182 12.49 -2.52 9.39
N LEU A 183 11.58 -1.73 9.98
CA LEU A 183 10.36 -2.24 10.60
C LEU A 183 9.44 -2.90 9.57
N THR A 184 9.27 -2.26 8.41
CA THR A 184 8.44 -2.80 7.32
C THR A 184 8.99 -4.13 6.82
N GLN A 185 10.29 -4.23 6.59
CA GLN A 185 10.95 -5.48 6.20
C GLN A 185 10.78 -6.56 7.28
N HIS A 186 10.91 -6.18 8.54
CA HIS A 186 10.69 -7.08 9.67
C HIS A 186 9.26 -7.63 9.66
N PHE A 187 8.25 -6.79 9.49
CA PHE A 187 6.84 -7.22 9.43
C PHE A 187 6.57 -8.14 8.23
N LYS A 188 7.06 -7.78 7.04
CA LYS A 188 6.97 -8.62 5.82
C LYS A 188 7.59 -10.01 6.01
N SER A 189 8.60 -10.15 6.87
CA SER A 189 9.25 -11.44 7.12
C SER A 189 8.33 -12.46 7.81
N TYR A 190 7.24 -12.00 8.44
CA TYR A 190 6.25 -12.86 9.11
C TYR A 190 5.12 -13.32 8.19
N GLU A 191 5.08 -12.85 6.95
CA GLU A 191 4.00 -13.19 6.03
C GLU A 191 4.06 -14.62 5.51
N LEU A 192 2.92 -15.08 5.00
CA LEU A 192 2.75 -16.43 4.50
C LEU A 192 3.20 -16.54 3.03
N PRO A 193 3.52 -17.76 2.54
CA PRO A 193 3.96 -18.00 1.16
C PRO A 193 3.07 -17.41 0.06
N GLU A 194 1.77 -17.25 0.34
CA GLU A 194 0.76 -16.66 -0.54
C GLU A 194 1.07 -15.19 -0.88
N SER A 195 1.77 -14.47 0.00
CA SER A 195 2.19 -13.08 -0.23
C SER A 195 3.26 -12.92 -1.32
N TRP A 196 3.83 -14.02 -1.81
CA TRP A 196 4.81 -14.03 -2.92
C TRP A 196 4.58 -15.20 -3.89
N GLU A 197 3.31 -15.58 -4.09
CA GLU A 197 2.95 -16.63 -5.04
C GLU A 197 3.35 -16.25 -6.47
N VAL A 198 3.81 -17.24 -7.23
CA VAL A 198 4.15 -17.11 -8.65
C VAL A 198 3.18 -17.93 -9.47
N GLN A 199 2.54 -17.28 -10.44
CA GLN A 199 1.63 -17.93 -11.37
C GLN A 199 2.12 -17.74 -12.80
N VAL A 200 2.24 -18.84 -13.55
CA VAL A 200 2.57 -18.83 -14.97
C VAL A 200 1.29 -19.09 -15.76
N THR A 201 0.85 -18.08 -16.49
CA THR A 201 -0.46 -18.02 -17.17
C THR A 201 -0.32 -17.38 -18.55
N GLU A 202 -1.41 -17.30 -19.31
CA GLU A 202 -1.49 -16.43 -20.49
C GLU A 202 -2.06 -15.07 -20.09
N ASP A 203 -1.55 -14.02 -20.72
CA ASP A 203 -2.11 -12.69 -20.58
C ASP A 203 -3.50 -12.65 -21.21
N TYR A 204 -4.51 -12.29 -20.41
CA TYR A 204 -5.90 -12.30 -20.85
C TYR A 204 -6.18 -11.40 -22.06
N MET A 205 -5.38 -10.34 -22.28
CA MET A 205 -5.60 -9.38 -23.36
C MET A 205 -4.93 -9.80 -24.67
N LYS A 206 -3.74 -10.41 -24.59
CA LYS A 206 -2.90 -10.67 -25.77
C LYS A 206 -2.60 -12.15 -26.02
N GLY A 207 -3.04 -13.06 -25.15
CA GLY A 207 -2.73 -14.49 -25.24
C GLY A 207 -1.23 -14.81 -25.11
N GLN A 208 -0.43 -13.83 -24.68
CA GLN A 208 1.01 -13.99 -24.55
C GLN A 208 1.33 -14.70 -23.23
N PRO A 209 2.25 -15.67 -23.21
CA PRO A 209 2.72 -16.24 -21.95
C PRO A 209 3.26 -15.17 -21.00
N CYS A 210 2.84 -15.26 -19.74
CA CYS A 210 3.22 -14.31 -18.71
C CYS A 210 3.49 -14.99 -17.37
N ILE A 211 4.31 -14.34 -16.55
CA ILE A 211 4.61 -14.75 -15.19
C ILE A 211 4.17 -13.64 -14.26
N ASN A 212 3.24 -13.96 -13.37
CA ASN A 212 2.71 -13.05 -12.37
C ASN A 212 3.32 -13.37 -11.01
N PHE A 213 3.71 -12.32 -10.30
CA PHE A 213 4.24 -12.34 -8.95
C PHE A 213 3.26 -11.57 -8.09
N SER A 214 2.62 -12.22 -7.14
CA SER A 214 1.83 -11.50 -6.13
C SER A 214 2.76 -10.83 -5.13
N THR A 215 2.41 -9.64 -4.67
CA THR A 215 2.97 -8.99 -3.47
C THR A 215 1.84 -8.63 -2.48
N HIS A 216 0.85 -9.52 -2.36
CA HIS A 216 -0.39 -9.39 -1.55
C HIS A 216 -1.43 -8.36 -2.06
N TYR A 217 -1.01 -7.15 -2.47
CA TYR A 217 -1.93 -6.08 -2.93
C TYR A 217 -1.79 -5.65 -4.40
N GLY A 218 -0.85 -6.27 -5.09
CA GLY A 218 -0.51 -6.04 -6.49
C GLY A 218 0.60 -6.99 -6.87
N GLY A 219 1.50 -6.58 -7.74
CA GLY A 219 2.52 -7.50 -8.19
C GLY A 219 3.34 -7.08 -9.38
N PHE A 220 4.13 -8.02 -9.87
CA PHE A 220 4.83 -7.90 -11.14
C PHE A 220 4.20 -8.80 -12.16
N LYS A 221 4.09 -8.31 -13.38
CA LYS A 221 3.64 -9.08 -14.53
C LYS A 221 4.72 -9.04 -15.59
N LEU A 222 5.37 -10.18 -15.78
CA LEU A 222 6.38 -10.37 -16.81
C LEU A 222 5.67 -10.89 -18.05
N ILE A 223 5.67 -10.09 -19.11
CA ILE A 223 5.05 -10.41 -20.40
C ILE A 223 6.16 -10.74 -21.36
N PHE A 224 6.18 -11.98 -21.87
CA PHE A 224 7.15 -12.37 -22.88
C PHE A 224 6.65 -11.94 -24.26
N ILE A 225 7.41 -11.08 -24.92
CA ILE A 225 7.06 -10.57 -26.25
C ILE A 225 7.59 -11.54 -27.30
N ASN A 226 6.67 -12.12 -28.09
CA ASN A 226 6.98 -13.13 -29.12
C ASN A 226 7.87 -14.28 -28.61
N PRO A 227 7.48 -14.98 -27.52
CA PRO A 227 8.33 -16.04 -27.00
C PRO A 227 8.42 -17.20 -27.98
N GLU A 228 9.61 -17.79 -28.09
CA GLU A 228 9.82 -19.06 -28.79
C GLU A 228 9.21 -20.27 -28.04
N THR A 229 8.72 -20.04 -26.82
CA THR A 229 8.29 -21.10 -25.88
C THR A 229 6.86 -20.84 -25.38
N ASP A 230 6.11 -21.93 -25.20
CA ASP A 230 4.76 -21.89 -24.65
C ASP A 230 4.76 -21.74 -23.11
N VAL A 231 3.56 -21.62 -22.53
CA VAL A 231 3.35 -21.48 -21.08
C VAL A 231 3.96 -22.65 -20.29
N THR A 232 3.90 -23.87 -20.82
CA THR A 232 4.39 -25.08 -20.15
C THR A 232 5.91 -25.06 -20.07
N GLU A 233 6.57 -24.71 -21.17
CA GLU A 233 8.02 -24.59 -21.23
C GLU A 233 8.53 -23.41 -20.40
N LEU A 234 7.85 -22.27 -20.42
CA LEU A 234 8.16 -21.14 -19.55
C LEU A 234 8.02 -21.49 -18.06
N ARG A 235 6.97 -22.23 -17.69
CA ARG A 235 6.78 -22.71 -16.32
C ARG A 235 7.97 -23.57 -15.88
N LYS A 236 8.33 -24.59 -16.66
CA LYS A 236 9.48 -25.45 -16.37
C LYS A 236 10.79 -24.66 -16.25
N LYS A 237 11.00 -23.68 -17.14
CA LYS A 237 12.23 -22.88 -17.21
C LYS A 237 12.37 -21.91 -16.04
N TYR A 238 11.27 -21.30 -15.60
CA TYR A 238 11.35 -20.12 -14.75
C TYR A 238 10.62 -20.18 -13.41
N GLU A 239 9.57 -21.00 -13.24
CA GLU A 239 8.70 -20.97 -12.06
C GLU A 239 9.50 -21.03 -10.74
N ARG A 240 10.40 -22.02 -10.61
CA ARG A 240 11.22 -22.18 -9.40
C ARG A 240 12.18 -21.01 -9.16
N ARG A 241 12.77 -20.45 -10.22
CA ARG A 241 13.66 -19.29 -10.14
C ARG A 241 12.88 -18.09 -9.62
N PHE A 242 11.71 -17.90 -10.21
CA PHE A 242 10.85 -16.78 -9.92
C PHE A 242 10.18 -16.88 -8.56
N GLN A 243 9.89 -18.07 -8.04
CA GLN A 243 9.45 -18.24 -6.64
C GLN A 243 10.48 -17.68 -5.64
N LYS A 244 11.78 -17.93 -5.87
CA LYS A 244 12.85 -17.37 -5.02
C LYS A 244 12.95 -15.86 -5.16
N MET A 245 12.83 -15.37 -6.38
CA MET A 245 12.89 -13.93 -6.67
C MET A 245 11.67 -13.20 -6.10
N ALA A 246 10.47 -13.77 -6.20
CA ALA A 246 9.22 -13.23 -5.67
C ALA A 246 9.35 -12.90 -4.20
N LYS A 247 9.83 -13.89 -3.40
CA LYS A 247 10.07 -13.70 -1.97
C LYS A 247 11.08 -12.59 -1.71
N TRP A 248 12.19 -12.56 -2.46
CA TRP A 248 13.19 -11.51 -2.29
C TRP A 248 12.62 -10.13 -2.60
N VAL A 249 11.91 -9.99 -3.72
CA VAL A 249 11.30 -8.74 -4.16
C VAL A 249 10.24 -8.28 -3.15
N PHE A 250 9.43 -9.20 -2.66
CA PHE A 250 8.44 -8.93 -1.63
C PHE A 250 9.09 -8.32 -0.37
N VAL A 251 10.14 -8.97 0.16
CA VAL A 251 10.83 -8.55 1.38
C VAL A 251 11.60 -7.23 1.21
N HIS A 252 12.27 -7.01 0.06
CA HIS A 252 13.19 -5.89 -0.16
C HIS A 252 12.57 -4.71 -0.92
N SER A 253 11.31 -4.82 -1.29
CA SER A 253 10.57 -3.70 -1.81
C SER A 253 10.19 -2.75 -0.67
N HIS A 254 11.14 -1.92 -0.24
CA HIS A 254 10.95 -0.94 0.83
C HIS A 254 10.02 0.24 0.42
N VAL A 255 9.57 0.27 -0.84
CA VAL A 255 8.72 1.32 -1.42
C VAL A 255 7.62 0.75 -2.31
N LEU A 256 7.61 -0.55 -2.59
CA LEU A 256 6.59 -1.12 -3.47
C LEU A 256 5.35 -1.44 -2.67
N ASP A 257 4.67 -0.37 -2.30
CA ASP A 257 3.24 -0.38 -2.32
C ASP A 257 2.80 -0.52 -3.80
N PHE A 258 2.92 -1.72 -4.35
CA PHE A 258 2.16 -2.08 -5.54
C PHE A 258 0.71 -2.21 -5.11
N ASN A 259 0.07 -1.08 -4.85
CA ASN A 259 -1.37 -0.98 -5.04
C ASN A 259 -1.75 -1.17 -6.52
N GLU A 260 -0.74 -1.22 -7.40
CA GLU A 260 -0.86 -1.36 -8.84
C GLU A 260 0.18 -2.35 -9.36
N GLN A 261 -0.17 -3.07 -10.43
CA GLN A 261 0.73 -4.02 -11.08
C GLN A 261 1.89 -3.28 -11.78
N VAL A 262 3.13 -3.71 -11.56
CA VAL A 262 4.27 -3.33 -12.43
C VAL A 262 4.38 -4.31 -13.59
N TYR A 263 4.52 -3.74 -14.78
CA TYR A 263 4.64 -4.51 -16.01
C TYR A 263 6.12 -4.58 -16.39
N ILE A 264 6.60 -5.79 -16.64
CA ILE A 264 7.94 -6.05 -17.16
C ILE A 264 7.77 -6.71 -18.51
N CYS A 265 8.19 -6.04 -19.58
CA CYS A 265 8.23 -6.60 -20.92
C CYS A 265 9.56 -7.35 -21.07
N VAL A 266 9.49 -8.64 -21.37
CA VAL A 266 10.65 -9.45 -21.71
C VAL A 266 10.78 -9.44 -23.22
N ASP A 267 11.71 -8.64 -23.71
CA ASP A 267 11.96 -8.38 -25.12
C ASP A 267 13.03 -9.33 -25.67
N LEU A 268 12.98 -9.59 -26.98
CA LEU A 268 13.99 -10.39 -27.69
C LEU A 268 15.34 -9.68 -27.76
N GLU A 269 15.31 -8.34 -27.89
CA GLU A 269 16.49 -7.51 -27.97
C GLU A 269 16.76 -6.81 -26.65
N LYS A 270 18.03 -6.55 -26.36
CA LYS A 270 18.42 -5.87 -25.13
C LYS A 270 18.00 -4.40 -25.18
N PRO A 271 17.21 -3.92 -24.20
CA PRO A 271 16.77 -2.53 -24.20
C PRO A 271 17.93 -1.60 -23.88
N THR A 272 17.98 -0.49 -24.62
CA THR A 272 18.85 0.66 -24.37
C THR A 272 18.43 1.39 -23.09
N GLU A 273 19.24 2.33 -22.60
CA GLU A 273 18.86 3.15 -21.43
C GLU A 273 17.57 3.95 -21.68
N GLU A 274 17.38 4.45 -22.90
CA GLU A 274 16.21 5.22 -23.32
C GLU A 274 14.94 4.35 -23.41
N THR A 275 15.06 3.10 -23.85
CA THR A 275 13.89 2.20 -24.04
C THR A 275 13.57 1.37 -22.80
N ARG A 276 14.41 1.41 -21.76
CA ARG A 276 14.29 0.58 -20.56
C ARG A 276 13.04 0.87 -19.73
N TYR A 277 12.61 2.12 -19.70
CA TYR A 277 11.46 2.55 -18.90
C TYR A 277 10.49 3.31 -19.79
N SER A 278 9.24 2.88 -19.81
CA SER A 278 8.19 3.57 -20.57
C SER A 278 6.92 3.75 -19.73
N TYR A 279 6.14 4.77 -20.08
CA TYR A 279 4.86 5.07 -19.44
C TYR A 279 3.76 5.12 -20.50
N LEU A 280 2.88 4.12 -20.50
CA LEU A 280 1.83 3.94 -21.50
C LEU A 280 0.54 3.53 -20.83
N TYR A 281 -0.60 4.05 -21.28
CA TYR A 281 -1.92 3.71 -20.72
C TYR A 281 -1.99 3.85 -19.19
N GLU A 282 -1.40 4.93 -18.68
CA GLU A 282 -1.30 5.24 -17.25
C GLU A 282 -0.53 4.20 -16.41
N LYS A 283 0.26 3.34 -17.07
CA LYS A 283 1.04 2.27 -16.44
C LYS A 283 2.52 2.39 -16.79
N TYR A 284 3.36 2.06 -15.81
CA TYR A 284 4.80 1.96 -16.00
C TYR A 284 5.18 0.57 -16.49
N TYR A 285 6.07 0.54 -17.48
CA TYR A 285 6.65 -0.67 -18.04
C TYR A 285 8.18 -0.62 -17.88
N ILE A 286 8.74 -1.76 -17.50
CA ILE A 286 10.18 -2.00 -17.48
C ILE A 286 10.49 -2.96 -18.60
N HIS A 287 11.36 -2.59 -19.52
CA HIS A 287 11.81 -3.45 -20.60
C HIS A 287 13.09 -4.17 -20.18
N MET A 288 13.15 -5.48 -20.42
CA MET A 288 14.28 -6.34 -20.06
C MET A 288 14.53 -7.38 -21.13
N ALA A 289 15.79 -7.70 -21.38
CA ALA A 289 16.15 -8.88 -22.16
C ALA A 289 15.98 -10.17 -21.33
N GLU A 290 15.80 -11.32 -21.98
CA GLU A 290 15.65 -12.60 -21.29
C GLU A 290 16.85 -12.95 -20.40
N GLU A 291 18.08 -12.62 -20.83
CA GLU A 291 19.30 -12.87 -20.05
C GLU A 291 19.41 -11.99 -18.79
N GLU A 292 18.60 -10.93 -18.69
CA GLU A 292 18.51 -10.05 -17.53
C GLU A 292 17.55 -10.60 -16.46
N LEU A 293 16.80 -11.68 -16.76
CA LEU A 293 15.98 -12.42 -15.80
C LEU A 293 16.80 -13.31 -14.84
N ALA A 294 18.13 -13.27 -14.93
CA ALA A 294 19.01 -13.83 -13.92
C ALA A 294 18.89 -13.02 -12.61
N GLU A 295 18.93 -13.72 -11.46
CA GLU A 295 18.62 -13.15 -10.14
C GLU A 295 19.37 -11.84 -9.85
N GLU A 296 20.69 -11.79 -10.05
CA GLU A 296 21.50 -10.59 -9.77
C GLU A 296 21.14 -9.41 -10.68
N LYS A 297 20.97 -9.67 -11.98
CA LYS A 297 20.64 -8.62 -12.97
C LYS A 297 19.23 -8.09 -12.75
N PHE A 298 18.27 -8.97 -12.52
CA PHE A 298 16.89 -8.58 -12.23
C PHE A 298 16.81 -7.74 -10.95
N ARG A 299 17.53 -8.15 -9.90
CA ARG A 299 17.64 -7.36 -8.66
C ARG A 299 18.23 -5.97 -8.90
N ALA A 300 19.27 -5.87 -9.73
CA ALA A 300 19.88 -4.59 -10.06
C ALA A 300 18.93 -3.66 -10.82
N VAL A 301 18.21 -4.19 -11.83
CA VAL A 301 17.21 -3.42 -12.59
C VAL A 301 16.08 -2.95 -11.69
N LEU A 302 15.55 -3.83 -10.84
CA LEU A 302 14.51 -3.44 -9.89
C LEU A 302 15.01 -2.39 -8.90
N LYS A 303 16.22 -2.53 -8.36
CA LYS A 303 16.79 -1.52 -7.45
C LYS A 303 16.89 -0.15 -8.12
N ASN A 304 17.36 -0.09 -9.36
CA ASN A 304 17.43 1.16 -10.10
C ASN A 304 16.05 1.77 -10.33
N TYR A 305 15.05 0.97 -10.73
CA TYR A 305 13.67 1.42 -10.84
C TYR A 305 13.13 2.01 -9.52
N LEU A 306 13.47 1.38 -8.39
CA LEU A 306 13.07 1.84 -7.05
C LEU A 306 13.68 3.17 -6.66
N ASP A 307 14.95 3.38 -6.99
CA ASP A 307 15.67 4.62 -6.71
C ASP A 307 15.16 5.79 -7.57
N ILE A 308 14.61 5.48 -8.75
CA ILE A 308 14.08 6.45 -9.73
C ILE A 308 12.63 6.86 -9.42
N GLN A 309 11.84 6.06 -8.70
CA GLN A 309 10.42 6.33 -8.47
C GLN A 309 9.99 7.63 -7.73
N PRO A 310 10.80 8.36 -6.94
CA PRO A 310 10.22 9.38 -6.06
C PRO A 310 9.70 10.68 -6.74
N ASP A 311 9.92 10.93 -8.04
CA ASP A 311 9.51 12.23 -8.64
C ASP A 311 8.93 12.22 -10.09
N TYR A 312 8.74 11.06 -10.73
CA TYR A 312 8.33 11.00 -12.16
C TYR A 312 6.81 11.13 -12.40
N ARG A 313 6.05 11.64 -11.42
CA ARG A 313 4.60 11.91 -11.57
C ARG A 313 4.31 13.30 -12.15
N THR A 314 5.34 14.13 -12.36
CA THR A 314 5.21 15.31 -13.22
C THR A 314 5.40 14.85 -14.67
N ARG A 315 4.35 15.01 -15.48
CA ARG A 315 4.29 14.60 -16.89
C ARG A 315 5.48 15.10 -17.72
N ASP A 316 6.15 16.15 -17.27
CA ASP A 316 7.15 16.89 -18.04
C ASP A 316 8.53 16.21 -18.09
N GLN A 317 8.83 15.25 -17.20
CA GLN A 317 10.09 14.49 -17.27
C GLN A 317 10.01 13.23 -18.14
N ALA A 318 8.80 12.71 -18.38
CA ALA A 318 8.60 11.55 -19.27
C ALA A 318 8.46 11.94 -20.76
N ALA A 319 8.20 13.22 -21.04
CA ALA A 319 8.07 13.74 -22.41
C ALA A 319 9.40 13.83 -23.17
N GLY A 320 10.54 13.55 -22.53
CA GLY A 320 11.87 13.59 -23.17
C GLY A 320 12.26 12.32 -23.94
N VAL A 321 11.43 11.28 -24.00
CA VAL A 321 11.78 10.00 -24.66
C VAL A 321 10.71 9.54 -25.68
N ALA A 322 9.93 10.49 -26.20
CA ALA A 322 9.05 10.24 -27.32
C ALA A 322 8.98 11.47 -28.23
N GLU A 323 10.05 11.67 -29.01
CA GLU A 323 9.92 12.17 -30.38
C GLU A 323 10.44 11.11 -31.36
#